data_AF-A0A7X9FHC0-F1
#
_entry.id   AF-A0A7X9FHC0-F1
#
_cell.length_a   1.000
_cell.length_b   1.000
_cell.length_c   1.000
_cell.angle_alpha   90.00
_cell.angle_beta   90.00
_cell.angle_gamma   90.00
#
_symmetry.space_group_name_H-M   'P 1'
#
loop_
_entity.id
_entity.type
_entity.pdbx_description
1 polymer ?
#
loop_
_entity_poly.entity_id
_entity_poly.type
_entity_poly.pdbx_seq_one_letter_code
_entity_poly.pdbx_strand_id
1 'polypeptide(L)'
;MSWTKRASDWYEWLKAAARHFIGGLWRRIDDHHILLAASGLTFSIIVCIIPFMLVIFSVAGVLLARPTVAGEVDAMIGRFIPYPEYADQVRMFVADRVEEFWVYRRLAGWIGSLGLLFAASGLFSSMRTVLDTVFEIPGRRSAILAKLHDLGLVLMVMVFFLLST
;
A
#
# COMPACT_ATOMS: atom_id res chain seq x y z
N MET A 1 28.18 -49.71 12.31
CA MET A 1 28.89 -48.41 12.39
C MET A 1 29.00 -47.77 11.01
N SER A 2 27.88 -47.52 10.34
CA SER A 2 27.84 -47.03 8.93
C SER A 2 26.87 -45.86 8.70
N TRP A 3 26.05 -45.51 9.71
CA TRP A 3 25.03 -44.46 9.61
C TRP A 3 25.59 -43.04 9.84
N THR A 4 26.74 -42.89 10.51
CA THR A 4 27.30 -41.58 10.87
C THR A 4 28.04 -40.89 9.72
N LYS A 5 28.63 -41.63 8.78
CA LYS A 5 29.36 -41.05 7.63
C LYS A 5 28.43 -40.38 6.62
N ARG A 6 27.25 -40.95 6.38
CA ARG A 6 26.28 -40.35 5.45
C ARG A 6 25.75 -39.01 5.97
N ALA A 7 25.64 -38.83 7.29
CA ALA A 7 25.19 -37.58 7.89
C ALA A 7 26.22 -36.43 7.79
N SER A 8 27.53 -36.72 7.88
CA SER A 8 28.58 -35.69 7.71
C SER A 8 28.70 -35.20 6.28
N ASP A 9 28.50 -36.08 5.30
CA ASP A 9 28.60 -35.74 3.88
C ASP A 9 27.49 -34.78 3.44
N TRP A 10 26.26 -34.95 3.94
CA TRP A 10 25.16 -34.02 3.68
C TRP A 10 25.41 -32.63 4.27
N TYR A 11 26.02 -32.55 5.45
CA TYR A 11 26.34 -31.27 6.09
C TYR A 11 27.41 -30.50 5.31
N GLU A 12 28.49 -31.16 4.90
CA GLU A 12 29.55 -30.52 4.10
C GLU A 12 29.06 -30.11 2.71
N TRP A 13 28.20 -30.92 2.09
CA TRP A 13 27.52 -30.56 0.84
C TRP A 13 26.61 -29.33 1.02
N LEU A 14 25.80 -29.28 2.08
CA LEU A 14 24.95 -28.13 2.41
C LEU A 14 25.78 -26.88 2.66
N LYS A 15 26.91 -27.00 3.37
CA LYS A 15 27.82 -25.88 3.65
C LYS A 15 28.51 -25.37 2.39
N ALA A 16 28.87 -26.26 1.47
CA ALA A 16 29.46 -25.90 0.18
C ALA A 16 28.42 -25.22 -0.73
N ALA A 17 27.21 -25.78 -0.81
CA ALA A 17 26.10 -25.21 -1.55
C ALA A 17 25.70 -23.83 -0.99
N ALA A 18 25.56 -23.70 0.33
CA ALA A 18 25.25 -22.45 0.99
C ALA A 18 26.35 -21.39 0.78
N ARG A 19 27.64 -21.75 0.89
CA ARG A 19 28.74 -20.82 0.61
C ARG A 19 28.75 -20.36 -0.85
N HIS A 20 28.51 -21.26 -1.80
CA HIS A 20 28.48 -20.91 -3.21
C HIS A 20 27.28 -20.01 -3.54
N PHE A 21 26.10 -20.32 -2.99
CA PHE A 21 24.89 -19.54 -3.20
C PHE A 21 24.98 -18.16 -2.56
N ILE A 22 25.41 -18.08 -1.29
CA ILE A 22 25.58 -16.82 -0.55
C ILE A 22 26.70 -15.97 -1.17
N GLY A 23 27.84 -16.57 -1.52
CA GLY A 23 28.95 -15.86 -2.16
C GLY A 23 28.59 -15.32 -3.55
N GLY A 24 27.85 -16.11 -4.35
CA GLY A 24 27.30 -15.66 -5.63
C GLY A 24 26.27 -14.55 -5.48
N LEU A 25 25.44 -14.60 -4.44
CA LEU A 25 24.46 -13.55 -4.12
C LEU A 25 25.16 -12.24 -3.73
N TRP A 26 26.16 -12.30 -2.84
CA TRP A 26 26.92 -11.13 -2.40
C TRP A 26 27.61 -10.41 -3.56
N ARG A 27 28.21 -11.16 -4.49
CA ARG A 27 28.85 -10.57 -5.66
C ARG A 27 27.83 -9.88 -6.59
N ARG A 28 26.65 -10.48 -6.78
CA ARG A 28 25.55 -9.87 -7.58
C ARG A 28 24.91 -8.64 -6.91
N ILE A 29 24.82 -8.63 -5.58
CA ILE A 29 24.30 -7.48 -4.82
C ILE A 29 25.20 -6.26 -5.01
N ASP A 30 26.52 -6.48 -5.00
CA ASP A 30 27.52 -5.43 -5.16
C ASP A 30 27.62 -4.95 -6.62
N ASP A 31 27.70 -5.87 -7.59
CA ASP A 31 27.86 -5.53 -9.01
C ASP A 31 26.67 -4.73 -9.58
N HIS A 32 25.43 -5.08 -9.22
CA HIS A 32 24.23 -4.45 -9.79
C HIS A 32 23.63 -3.32 -8.92
N HIS A 33 24.36 -2.83 -7.91
CA HIS A 33 23.90 -1.76 -7.00
C HIS A 33 22.46 -2.01 -6.46
N ILE A 34 22.14 -3.27 -6.18
CA ILE A 34 20.77 -3.73 -5.92
C ILE A 34 20.19 -3.04 -4.67
N LEU A 35 21.05 -2.69 -3.71
CA LEU A 35 20.67 -1.96 -2.50
C LEU A 35 20.17 -0.54 -2.80
N LEU A 36 20.76 0.15 -3.78
CA LEU A 36 20.32 1.48 -4.22
C LEU A 36 19.00 1.39 -4.99
N ALA A 37 18.83 0.35 -5.80
CA ALA A 37 17.58 0.08 -6.49
C ALA A 37 16.43 -0.24 -5.50
N ALA A 38 16.72 -1.06 -4.49
CA ALA A 38 15.78 -1.42 -3.43
C ALA A 38 15.38 -0.22 -2.55
N SER A 39 16.31 0.68 -2.24
CA SER A 39 16.00 1.91 -1.50
C SER A 39 15.13 2.87 -2.31
N GLY A 40 15.37 3.02 -3.62
CA GLY A 40 14.53 3.79 -4.53
C GLY A 40 13.09 3.23 -4.66
N LEU A 41 12.95 1.90 -4.66
CA LEU A 41 11.65 1.23 -4.60
C LEU A 41 10.94 1.53 -3.27
N THR A 42 11.63 1.39 -2.16
CA THR A 42 11.08 1.64 -0.80
C THR A 42 10.62 3.09 -0.66
N PHE A 43 11.41 4.05 -1.16
CA PHE A 43 11.01 5.46 -1.21
C PHE A 43 9.71 5.64 -2.01
N SER A 44 9.58 4.98 -3.16
CA SER A 44 8.37 5.04 -3.98
C SER A 44 7.14 4.49 -3.24
N ILE A 45 7.31 3.43 -2.43
CA ILE A 45 6.24 2.89 -1.58
C ILE A 45 5.84 3.90 -0.50
N ILE A 46 6.81 4.51 0.19
CA ILE A 46 6.54 5.50 1.24
C ILE A 46 5.77 6.70 0.67
N VAL A 47 6.13 7.17 -0.53
CA VAL A 47 5.40 8.25 -1.21
C VAL A 47 3.96 7.85 -1.53
N CYS A 48 3.68 6.57 -1.82
CA CYS A 48 2.32 6.07 -2.04
C CYS A 48 1.47 6.01 -0.76
N ILE A 49 2.08 5.92 0.42
CA ILE A 49 1.33 5.82 1.69
C ILE A 49 0.52 7.08 1.96
N ILE A 50 1.07 8.27 1.66
CA ILE A 50 0.39 9.56 1.91
C ILE A 50 -0.96 9.64 1.17
N PRO A 51 -1.02 9.51 -0.17
CA PRO A 51 -2.28 9.55 -0.89
C PRO A 51 -3.19 8.36 -0.56
N PHE A 52 -2.63 7.20 -0.23
CA PHE A 52 -3.41 6.04 0.21
C PHE A 52 -4.16 6.32 1.52
N MET A 53 -3.50 6.95 2.50
CA MET A 53 -4.13 7.36 3.75
C MET A 53 -5.28 8.35 3.51
N LEU A 54 -5.12 9.31 2.59
CA LEU A 54 -6.19 10.25 2.23
C LEU A 54 -7.41 9.54 1.63
N VAL A 55 -7.21 8.52 0.80
CA VAL A 55 -8.29 7.69 0.26
C VAL A 55 -9.00 6.93 1.38
N ILE A 56 -8.26 6.32 2.31
CA ILE A 56 -8.84 5.65 3.49
C ILE A 56 -9.71 6.61 4.29
N PHE A 57 -9.22 7.82 4.58
CA PHE A 57 -10.00 8.84 5.28
C PHE A 57 -11.28 9.20 4.53
N SER A 58 -11.21 9.33 3.20
CA SER A 58 -12.38 9.62 2.37
C SER A 58 -13.41 8.50 2.46
N VAL A 59 -12.98 7.24 2.33
CA VAL A 59 -13.85 6.05 2.44
C VAL A 59 -14.48 5.95 3.83
N ALA A 60 -13.71 6.16 4.90
CA ALA A 60 -14.22 6.19 6.26
C ALA A 60 -15.33 7.24 6.41
N GLY A 61 -15.13 8.46 5.90
CA GLY A 61 -16.16 9.49 5.91
C GLY A 61 -17.41 9.13 5.09
N VAL A 62 -17.31 8.27 4.05
CA VAL A 62 -18.49 7.73 3.34
C VAL A 62 -19.30 6.81 4.23
N LEU A 63 -18.62 5.96 4.98
CA LEU A 63 -19.27 4.99 5.87
C LEU A 63 -19.95 5.70 7.06
N LEU A 64 -19.28 6.68 7.66
CA LEU A 64 -19.81 7.45 8.79
C LEU A 64 -20.99 8.35 8.40
N ALA A 65 -21.04 8.85 7.17
CA ALA A 65 -22.13 9.68 6.67
C ALA A 65 -23.44 8.92 6.44
N ARG A 66 -23.45 7.58 6.55
CA ARG A 66 -24.68 6.80 6.36
C ARG A 66 -25.59 6.98 7.58
N PRO A 67 -26.88 7.34 7.39
CA PRO A 67 -27.79 7.58 8.51
C PRO A 67 -27.98 6.34 9.40
N THR A 68 -27.85 5.14 8.82
CA THR A 68 -27.87 3.87 9.55
C THR A 68 -26.66 3.69 10.49
N VAL A 69 -25.48 4.22 10.12
CA VAL A 69 -24.27 4.13 10.94
C VAL A 69 -24.27 5.22 12.00
N ALA A 70 -24.73 6.43 11.66
CA ALA A 70 -24.88 7.52 12.61
C ALA A 70 -25.84 7.18 13.77
N GLY A 71 -26.99 6.55 13.46
CA GLY A 71 -27.95 6.11 14.49
C GLY A 71 -27.43 5.01 15.40
N GLU A 72 -26.62 4.07 14.88
CA GLU A 72 -25.98 3.02 15.68
C GLU A 72 -24.88 3.59 16.59
N VAL A 73 -24.10 4.56 16.11
CA VAL A 73 -23.12 5.28 16.93
C VAL A 73 -23.81 6.03 18.06
N ASP A 74 -24.93 6.68 17.78
CA ASP A 74 -25.69 7.44 18.78
C ASP A 74 -26.35 6.52 19.83
N ALA A 75 -26.85 5.36 19.40
CA ALA A 75 -27.35 4.31 20.29
C ALA A 75 -26.25 3.66 21.15
N MET A 76 -25.04 3.50 20.61
CA MET A 76 -23.87 3.06 21.37
C MET A 76 -23.45 4.08 22.44
N ILE A 77 -23.39 5.37 22.07
CA ILE A 77 -23.07 6.46 23.00
C ILE A 77 -24.08 6.48 24.16
N GLY A 78 -25.38 6.38 23.85
CA GLY A 78 -26.44 6.33 24.86
C GLY A 78 -26.42 5.08 25.77
N ARG A 79 -25.85 3.96 25.31
CA ARG A 79 -25.68 2.75 26.13
C ARG A 79 -24.45 2.78 27.04
N PHE A 80 -23.38 3.44 26.61
CA PHE A 80 -22.12 3.48 27.35
C PHE A 80 -21.98 4.70 28.28
N ILE A 81 -22.72 5.79 28.05
CA ILE A 81 -22.64 7.01 28.86
C ILE A 81 -23.92 7.18 29.70
N PRO A 82 -23.88 6.93 31.03
CA PRO A 82 -25.06 6.99 31.90
C PRO A 82 -25.55 8.41 32.25
N TYR A 83 -24.82 9.47 31.87
CA TYR A 83 -25.19 10.86 32.16
C TYR A 83 -25.58 11.64 30.89
N PRO A 84 -26.83 12.14 30.79
CA PRO A 84 -27.37 12.75 29.58
C PRO A 84 -26.65 14.06 29.16
N GLU A 85 -26.21 14.90 30.11
CA GLU A 85 -25.49 16.14 29.78
C GLU A 85 -24.12 15.90 29.14
N TYR A 86 -23.39 14.86 29.58
CA TYR A 86 -22.13 14.47 28.95
C TYR A 86 -22.34 13.76 27.61
N ALA A 87 -23.44 13.00 27.47
CA ALA A 87 -23.81 12.38 26.21
C ALA A 87 -24.13 13.43 25.14
N ASP A 88 -24.82 14.52 25.49
CA ASP A 88 -25.16 15.59 24.54
C ASP A 88 -23.96 16.45 24.14
N GLN A 89 -23.02 16.71 25.04
CA GLN A 89 -21.75 17.36 24.70
C GLN A 89 -20.89 16.49 23.76
N VAL A 90 -20.83 15.18 24.02
CA VAL A 90 -20.13 14.23 23.15
C VAL A 90 -20.82 14.12 21.80
N ARG A 91 -22.15 14.11 21.75
CA ARG A 91 -22.93 14.13 20.50
C ARG A 91 -22.67 15.38 19.68
N MET A 92 -22.70 16.57 20.29
CA MET A 92 -22.39 17.81 19.59
C MET A 92 -20.95 17.82 19.05
N PHE A 93 -19.99 17.37 19.86
CA PHE A 93 -18.59 17.29 19.43
C PHE A 93 -18.39 16.28 18.29
N VAL A 94 -19.07 15.14 18.33
CA VAL A 94 -19.04 14.15 17.24
C VAL A 94 -19.74 14.69 16.00
N ALA A 95 -20.89 15.35 16.14
CA ALA A 95 -21.64 15.92 15.02
C ALA A 95 -20.85 17.02 14.29
N ASP A 96 -20.24 17.95 15.04
CA ASP A 96 -19.40 19.03 14.50
C ASP A 96 -18.19 18.48 13.72
N ARG A 97 -17.54 17.45 14.27
CA ARG A 97 -16.45 16.76 13.57
C ARG A 97 -16.93 16.03 12.33
N VAL A 98 -18.07 15.34 12.40
CA VAL A 98 -18.65 14.63 11.24
C VAL A 98 -19.01 15.60 10.12
N GLU A 99 -19.46 16.81 10.44
CA GLU A 99 -19.80 17.85 9.47
C GLU A 99 -18.54 18.45 8.81
N GLU A 100 -17.48 18.75 9.58
CA GLU A 100 -16.15 19.08 9.02
C GLU A 100 -15.62 17.94 8.13
N PHE A 101 -15.72 16.69 8.59
CA PHE A 101 -15.31 15.52 7.81
C PHE A 101 -16.08 15.40 6.51
N TRP A 102 -17.32 15.88 6.41
CA TRP A 102 -18.13 15.80 5.19
C TRP A 102 -17.57 16.65 4.05
N VAL A 103 -17.12 17.87 4.35
CA VAL A 103 -16.54 18.80 3.35
C VAL A 103 -15.14 18.35 2.97
N TYR A 104 -14.30 18.02 3.95
CA TYR A 104 -12.90 17.63 3.70
C TYR A 104 -12.77 16.23 3.09
N ARG A 105 -13.72 15.32 3.33
CA ARG A 105 -13.75 13.97 2.71
C ARG A 105 -13.72 14.02 1.19
N ARG A 106 -14.49 14.92 0.58
CA ARG A 106 -14.63 14.95 -0.89
C ARG A 106 -13.35 15.45 -1.54
N LEU A 107 -12.72 16.45 -0.93
CA LEU A 107 -11.40 16.96 -1.34
C LEU A 107 -10.30 15.92 -1.09
N ALA A 108 -10.26 15.30 0.09
CA ALA A 108 -9.30 14.25 0.42
C ALA A 108 -9.42 13.03 -0.50
N GLY A 109 -10.65 12.67 -0.90
CA GLY A 109 -10.90 11.59 -1.86
C GLY A 109 -10.34 11.90 -3.25
N TRP A 110 -10.61 13.11 -3.78
CA TRP A 110 -10.09 13.51 -5.10
C TRP A 110 -8.57 13.69 -5.11
N ILE A 111 -8.02 14.40 -4.13
CA ILE A 111 -6.58 14.65 -4.01
C ILE A 111 -5.85 13.34 -3.73
N GLY A 112 -6.40 12.51 -2.83
CA GLY A 112 -5.88 11.18 -2.53
C GLY A 112 -5.89 10.27 -3.75
N SER A 113 -6.98 10.21 -4.51
CA SER A 113 -7.08 9.35 -5.70
C SER A 113 -6.13 9.79 -6.81
N LEU A 114 -6.08 11.09 -7.12
CA LEU A 114 -5.16 11.63 -8.14
C LEU A 114 -3.70 11.50 -7.69
N GLY A 115 -3.40 11.78 -6.43
CA GLY A 115 -2.08 11.59 -5.84
C GLY A 115 -1.67 10.13 -5.81
N LEU A 116 -2.59 9.21 -5.56
CA LEU A 116 -2.34 7.77 -5.53
C LEU A 116 -2.05 7.26 -6.94
N LEU A 117 -2.81 7.69 -7.94
CA LEU A 117 -2.55 7.39 -9.34
C LEU A 117 -1.14 7.82 -9.76
N PHE A 118 -0.75 9.05 -9.38
CA PHE A 118 0.57 9.58 -9.70
C PHE A 118 1.69 8.83 -8.97
N ALA A 119 1.54 8.60 -7.67
CA ALA A 119 2.53 7.91 -6.84
C ALA A 119 2.68 6.43 -7.24
N ALA A 120 1.56 5.72 -7.44
CA ALA A 120 1.55 4.31 -7.87
C ALA A 120 2.19 4.15 -9.25
N SER A 121 1.93 5.08 -10.16
CA SER A 121 2.61 5.14 -11.46
C SER A 121 4.13 5.24 -11.29
N GLY A 122 4.60 6.07 -10.35
CA GLY A 122 6.01 6.13 -9.95
C GLY A 122 6.56 4.79 -9.43
N LEU A 123 5.83 4.15 -8.51
CA LEU A 123 6.21 2.86 -7.92
C LEU A 123 6.35 1.73 -8.96
N PHE A 124 5.37 1.57 -9.86
CA PHE A 124 5.43 0.56 -10.92
C PHE A 124 6.58 0.80 -11.90
N SER A 125 6.94 2.07 -12.14
CA SER A 125 8.13 2.40 -12.94
C SER A 125 9.41 1.98 -12.24
N SER A 126 9.55 2.31 -10.95
CA SER A 126 10.71 1.91 -10.15
C SER A 126 10.85 0.38 -10.11
N MET A 127 9.74 -0.35 -9.88
CA MET A 127 9.73 -1.80 -9.83
C MET A 127 10.22 -2.42 -11.15
N ARG A 128 9.76 -1.89 -12.28
CA ARG A 128 10.20 -2.35 -13.60
C ARG A 128 11.68 -2.11 -13.82
N THR A 129 12.19 -0.93 -13.48
CA THR A 129 13.62 -0.62 -13.61
C THR A 129 14.47 -1.57 -12.77
N VAL A 130 14.04 -1.91 -11.55
CA VAL A 130 14.75 -2.89 -10.70
C VAL A 130 14.72 -4.27 -11.34
N LEU A 131 13.56 -4.71 -11.83
CA LEU A 131 13.39 -6.03 -12.42
C LEU A 131 14.20 -6.18 -13.73
N ASP A 132 14.18 -5.17 -14.59
CA ASP A 132 14.95 -5.13 -15.83
C ASP A 132 16.47 -5.17 -15.55
N THR A 133 16.91 -4.47 -14.49
CA THR A 133 18.31 -4.51 -14.02
C THR A 133 18.71 -5.89 -13.53
N VAL A 134 17.83 -6.58 -12.77
CA VAL A 134 18.12 -7.92 -12.21
C VAL A 134 18.14 -9.01 -13.28
N PHE A 135 17.27 -8.92 -14.30
CA PHE A 135 17.18 -9.93 -15.36
C PHE A 135 18.04 -9.62 -16.59
N GLU A 136 18.82 -8.53 -16.58
CA GLU A 136 19.70 -8.11 -17.69
C GLU A 136 18.99 -8.10 -19.06
N ILE A 137 17.71 -7.74 -19.08
CA ILE A 137 16.88 -7.77 -20.29
C ILE A 137 17.23 -6.54 -21.15
N PRO A 138 17.77 -6.68 -22.38
CA PRO A 138 18.06 -5.54 -23.25
C PRO A 138 16.75 -4.86 -23.65
N GLY A 139 16.50 -3.69 -23.06
CA GLY A 139 15.19 -3.06 -23.05
C GLY A 139 14.71 -2.56 -24.41
N ARG A 140 13.40 -2.66 -24.65
CA ARG A 140 12.64 -1.74 -25.51
C ARG A 140 11.13 -1.86 -25.33
N ARG A 141 10.60 -1.53 -24.16
CA ARG A 141 9.19 -1.09 -24.04
C ARG A 141 9.11 0.08 -23.09
N SER A 142 8.60 1.19 -23.60
CA SER A 142 8.60 2.47 -22.92
C SER A 142 7.95 2.34 -21.53
N ALA A 143 8.66 2.83 -20.51
CA ALA A 143 8.17 3.00 -19.14
C ALA A 143 6.71 3.53 -19.13
N ILE A 144 6.46 4.43 -20.06
CA ILE A 144 5.24 5.17 -20.35
C ILE A 144 4.06 4.28 -20.79
N LEU A 145 4.26 3.24 -21.60
CA LEU A 145 3.14 2.45 -22.17
C LEU A 145 2.48 1.53 -21.14
N ALA A 146 3.26 0.98 -20.20
CA ALA A 146 2.68 0.23 -19.08
C ALA A 146 2.23 1.14 -17.92
N LYS A 147 2.80 2.34 -17.77
CA LYS A 147 2.20 3.38 -16.92
C LYS A 147 0.79 3.77 -17.40
N LEU A 148 0.57 3.79 -18.72
CA LEU A 148 -0.74 4.07 -19.32
C LEU A 148 -1.74 2.92 -19.10
N HIS A 149 -1.27 1.68 -19.08
CA HIS A 149 -2.11 0.50 -18.82
C HIS A 149 -2.58 0.44 -17.36
N ASP A 150 -1.67 0.66 -16.40
CA ASP A 150 -2.02 0.66 -14.98
C ASP A 150 -2.92 1.86 -14.61
N LEU A 151 -2.68 3.02 -15.21
CA LEU A 151 -3.55 4.18 -15.08
C LEU A 151 -4.93 3.92 -15.69
N GLY A 152 -4.99 3.22 -16.83
CA GLY A 152 -6.24 2.80 -17.47
C GLY A 152 -7.05 1.82 -16.62
N LEU A 153 -6.39 0.91 -15.93
CA LEU A 153 -7.05 -0.10 -15.09
C LEU A 153 -7.66 0.52 -13.82
N VAL A 154 -6.95 1.44 -13.17
CA VAL A 154 -7.48 2.19 -12.02
C VAL A 154 -8.61 3.14 -12.45
N LEU A 155 -8.48 3.80 -13.61
CA LEU A 155 -9.51 4.69 -14.13
C LEU A 155 -10.77 3.91 -14.55
N MET A 156 -10.62 2.69 -15.08
CA MET A 156 -11.73 1.80 -15.42
C MET A 156 -12.48 1.31 -14.18
N VAL A 157 -11.77 0.95 -13.10
CA VAL A 157 -12.40 0.57 -11.81
C VAL A 157 -13.14 1.75 -11.19
N MET A 158 -12.54 2.95 -11.25
CA MET A 158 -13.13 4.19 -10.74
C MET A 158 -14.41 4.58 -11.51
N VAL A 159 -14.42 4.41 -12.84
CA VAL A 159 -15.62 4.59 -13.68
C VAL A 159 -16.69 3.54 -13.38
N PHE A 160 -16.30 2.28 -13.18
CA PHE A 160 -17.24 1.21 -12.80
C PHE A 160 -17.93 1.51 -11.47
N PHE A 161 -17.21 2.07 -10.51
CA PHE A 161 -17.76 2.43 -9.20
C PHE A 161 -18.74 3.61 -9.28
N LEU A 162 -18.45 4.60 -10.14
CA LEU A 162 -19.34 5.72 -10.42
C LEU A 162 -20.61 5.31 -11.17
N LEU A 163 -20.51 4.34 -12.09
CA LEU A 163 -21.68 3.78 -12.78
C LEU A 163 -22.51 2.84 -11.90
N SER A 164 -21.89 2.26 -10.87
CA SER A 164 -22.54 1.35 -9.93
C SER A 164 -23.22 2.05 -8.75
N THR A 165 -23.02 3.37 -8.59
CA THR A 165 -23.73 4.21 -7.61
C THR A 165 -24.92 4.88 -8.28
#